data_AF-I1NFD1-F1
#
_entry.id   AF-I1NFD1-F1
#
_cell.length_a   1.000
_cell.length_b   1.000
_cell.length_c   1.000
_cell.angle_alpha   90.00
_cell.angle_beta   90.00
_cell.angle_gamma   90.00
#
_symmetry.space_group_name_H-M   'P 1'
#
loop_
_entity.id
_entity.type
_entity.pdbx_description
1 polymer ?
#
loop_
_entity_poly.entity_id
_entity_poly.type
_entity_poly.pdbx_seq_one_letter_code
_entity_poly.pdbx_strand_id
1 'polypeptide(L)'
;MLEGHQLLGFGFFVIGLWHFFNHIKLHALSSKSYSSTLWFPTKISRYLELHFIMASCTIFIASELFIAPIHHQPLDPDGTIPTTHLHNFEHSFMAMAFLVYAIFAIVLDRKCIKAQHELTNLLGALAFTQQFLLIHLHSRDHMGPEGQYHFLLQLLIIISLSTTLMGIGFPKSFLVCFVRSVSIIFQGVWLMVMGFLLWTPGFQAKGCFMHLEESDEYVVRCSDDESLHRAISLVNIQFSFLLIVVTIFGMSFYLILVKRYGEKVEYVFLTKEEHYGEEDGFVKPKVTIHLDNNIHVESQSQEKSMREQI
;
A
#
# COMPACT_ATOMS: atom_id res chain seq x y z
N MET A 1 22.73 -8.58 6.55
CA MET A 1 22.03 -8.65 5.25
C MET A 1 20.80 -9.57 5.22
N LEU A 2 20.88 -10.85 5.66
CA LEU A 2 19.72 -11.77 5.76
C LEU A 2 18.55 -11.14 6.55
N GLU A 3 18.85 -10.69 7.78
CA GLU A 3 17.86 -10.13 8.69
C GLU A 3 17.24 -8.83 8.15
N GLY A 4 18.04 -7.98 7.50
CA GLY A 4 17.58 -6.71 6.93
C GLY A 4 16.49 -6.89 5.86
N HIS A 5 16.71 -7.77 4.89
CA HIS A 5 15.74 -8.03 3.81
C HIS A 5 14.45 -8.66 4.34
N GLN A 6 14.55 -9.62 5.28
CA GLN A 6 13.40 -10.31 5.83
C GLN A 6 12.55 -9.39 6.72
N LEU A 7 13.19 -8.65 7.63
CA LEU A 7 12.50 -7.75 8.54
C LEU A 7 11.83 -6.60 7.78
N LEU A 8 12.56 -5.98 6.84
CA LEU A 8 12.03 -4.92 6.01
C LEU A 8 10.89 -5.44 5.11
N GLY A 9 11.08 -6.61 4.50
CA GLY A 9 10.08 -7.27 3.69
C GLY A 9 8.79 -7.58 4.46
N PHE A 10 8.91 -8.05 5.70
CA PHE A 10 7.77 -8.26 6.58
C PHE A 10 7.02 -6.95 6.89
N GLY A 11 7.75 -5.86 7.16
CA GLY A 11 7.18 -4.54 7.37
C GLY A 11 6.34 -4.06 6.17
N PHE A 12 6.91 -4.11 4.96
CA PHE A 12 6.18 -3.77 3.73
C PHE A 12 4.97 -4.67 3.50
N PHE A 13 5.08 -5.97 3.77
CA PHE A 13 3.96 -6.91 3.64
C PHE A 13 2.79 -6.55 4.57
N VAL A 14 3.07 -6.31 5.86
CA VAL A 14 2.04 -5.96 6.84
C VAL A 14 1.37 -4.63 6.50
N ILE A 15 2.15 -3.60 6.16
CA ILE A 15 1.63 -2.29 5.76
C ILE A 15 0.81 -2.39 4.47
N GLY A 16 1.31 -3.09 3.45
CA GLY A 16 0.61 -3.31 2.19
C GLY A 16 -0.72 -4.04 2.38
N LEU A 17 -0.75 -5.08 3.22
CA LEU A 17 -1.97 -5.83 3.54
C LEU A 17 -2.98 -4.97 4.31
N TRP A 18 -2.49 -4.17 5.25
CA TRP A 18 -3.28 -3.21 6.00
C TRP A 18 -3.93 -2.15 5.07
N HIS A 19 -3.16 -1.56 4.16
CA HIS A 19 -3.67 -0.64 3.15
C HIS A 19 -4.71 -1.32 2.25
N PHE A 20 -4.40 -2.53 1.79
CA PHE A 20 -5.26 -3.25 0.87
C PHE A 20 -6.64 -3.56 1.48
N PHE A 21 -6.64 -4.13 2.68
CA PHE A 21 -7.86 -4.40 3.43
C PHE A 21 -8.71 -3.14 3.63
N ASN A 22 -8.09 -2.04 4.08
CA ASN A 22 -8.83 -0.83 4.39
C ASN A 22 -9.33 -0.10 3.15
N HIS A 23 -8.57 -0.05 2.05
CA HIS A 23 -9.06 0.51 0.79
C HIS A 23 -10.24 -0.30 0.23
N ILE A 24 -10.18 -1.63 0.24
CA ILE A 24 -11.29 -2.47 -0.22
C ILE A 24 -12.53 -2.26 0.66
N LYS A 25 -12.35 -2.28 1.98
CA LYS A 25 -13.44 -2.05 2.94
C LYS A 25 -14.08 -0.68 2.73
N LEU A 26 -13.28 0.38 2.59
CA LEU A 26 -13.78 1.74 2.36
C LEU A 26 -14.55 1.83 1.04
N HIS A 27 -14.02 1.24 -0.03
CA HIS A 27 -14.70 1.20 -1.33
C HIS A 27 -16.01 0.40 -1.29
N ALA A 28 -16.03 -0.74 -0.60
CA ALA A 28 -17.21 -1.59 -0.47
C ALA A 28 -18.33 -0.91 0.35
N LEU A 29 -17.99 -0.18 1.41
CA LEU A 29 -18.97 0.50 2.27
C LEU A 29 -19.48 1.82 1.66
N SER A 30 -18.67 2.50 0.86
CA SER A 30 -18.96 3.87 0.42
C SER A 30 -18.31 4.21 -0.92
N SER A 31 -18.67 3.46 -1.97
CA SER A 31 -18.10 3.64 -3.32
C SER A 31 -18.25 5.06 -3.87
N LYS A 32 -19.40 5.71 -3.64
CA LYS A 32 -19.71 7.06 -4.14
C LYS A 32 -18.89 8.18 -3.47
N SER A 33 -18.51 8.01 -2.20
CA SER A 33 -17.74 8.99 -1.42
C SER A 33 -16.31 8.53 -1.15
N TYR A 34 -15.84 7.51 -1.88
CA TYR A 34 -14.49 6.99 -1.75
C TYR A 34 -13.45 8.10 -1.99
N SER A 35 -12.49 8.17 -1.07
CA SER A 35 -11.30 9.01 -1.19
C SER A 35 -10.10 8.20 -0.73
N SER A 36 -9.04 8.27 -1.53
CA SER A 36 -7.75 7.66 -1.26
C SER A 36 -7.09 8.35 -0.06
N THR A 37 -6.51 7.55 0.83
CA THR A 37 -5.55 8.00 1.83
C THR A 37 -4.27 7.16 1.72
N LEU A 38 -3.15 7.65 2.23
CA LEU A 38 -1.89 6.89 2.27
C LEU A 38 -1.71 6.06 3.55
N TRP A 39 -2.53 6.33 4.56
CA TRP A 39 -2.54 5.65 5.84
C TRP A 39 -3.97 5.61 6.38
N PHE A 40 -4.24 4.72 7.32
CA PHE A 40 -5.56 4.52 7.91
C PHE A 40 -5.54 4.63 9.43
N PRO A 41 -6.53 5.32 10.02
CA PRO A 41 -6.65 5.38 11.47
C PRO A 41 -7.16 4.05 12.05
N THR A 42 -6.72 3.76 13.28
CA THR A 42 -7.21 2.58 14.03
C THR A 42 -8.00 3.00 15.26
N LYS A 43 -8.79 2.08 15.81
CA LYS A 43 -9.55 2.31 17.05
C LYS A 43 -8.66 2.40 18.30
N ILE A 44 -7.48 1.76 18.28
CA ILE A 44 -6.56 1.73 19.42
C ILE A 44 -5.77 3.04 19.49
N SER A 45 -5.21 3.47 18.37
CA SER A 45 -4.55 4.76 18.21
C SER A 45 -4.80 5.29 16.81
N ARG A 46 -5.19 6.57 16.70
CA ARG A 46 -5.41 7.23 15.40
C ARG A 46 -4.21 7.05 14.47
N TYR A 47 -2.99 7.04 15.00
CA TYR A 47 -1.77 7.01 14.21
C TYR A 47 -1.00 5.69 14.35
N LEU A 48 -1.66 4.57 14.72
CA LEU A 48 -0.97 3.31 15.01
C LEU A 48 -0.06 2.86 13.86
N GLU A 49 -0.55 2.93 12.62
CA GLU A 49 0.21 2.61 11.41
C GLU A 49 1.47 3.47 11.27
N LEU A 50 1.35 4.78 11.47
CA LEU A 50 2.47 5.71 11.35
C LEU A 50 3.49 5.52 12.48
N HIS A 51 3.03 5.25 13.71
CA HIS A 51 3.94 4.89 14.81
C HIS A 51 4.67 3.57 14.55
N PHE A 52 4.01 2.59 13.94
CA PHE A 52 4.66 1.35 13.52
C PHE A 52 5.76 1.63 12.49
N ILE A 53 5.48 2.42 11.44
CA ILE A 53 6.49 2.82 10.45
C ILE A 53 7.65 3.55 11.14
N MET A 54 7.36 4.53 12.00
CA MET A 54 8.39 5.27 12.74
C MET A 54 9.27 4.35 13.59
N ALA A 55 8.67 3.42 14.34
CA ALA A 55 9.39 2.47 15.18
C ALA A 55 10.26 1.54 14.34
N SER A 56 9.70 0.95 13.27
CA SER A 56 10.43 0.07 12.36
C SER A 56 11.61 0.79 11.69
N CYS A 57 11.41 2.00 11.15
CA CYS A 57 12.49 2.78 10.55
C CYS A 57 13.56 3.16 11.57
N THR A 58 13.18 3.54 12.79
CA THR A 58 14.14 3.90 13.85
C THR A 58 14.98 2.70 14.28
N ILE A 59 14.34 1.54 14.49
CA ILE A 59 15.04 0.29 14.82
C ILE A 59 15.99 -0.11 13.69
N PHE A 60 15.55 0.00 12.44
CA PHE A 60 16.36 -0.34 11.27
C PHE A 60 17.56 0.59 11.11
N ILE A 61 17.39 1.90 11.22
CA ILE A 61 18.51 2.86 11.20
C ILE A 61 19.49 2.57 12.34
N ALA A 62 18.99 2.27 13.54
CA ALA A 62 19.84 1.91 14.66
C ALA A 62 20.60 0.60 14.41
N SER A 63 19.96 -0.40 13.79
CA SER A 63 20.62 -1.66 13.48
C SER A 63 21.73 -1.50 12.45
N GLU A 64 21.45 -0.77 11.37
CA GLU A 64 22.39 -0.50 10.28
C GLU A 64 23.57 0.37 10.75
N LEU A 65 23.35 1.36 11.62
CA LEU A 65 24.39 2.32 12.01
C LEU A 65 25.10 2.06 13.34
N PHE A 66 24.56 1.23 14.24
CA PHE A 66 25.12 1.11 15.60
C PHE A 66 25.08 -0.28 16.24
N ILE A 67 24.23 -1.22 15.79
CA ILE A 67 24.00 -2.47 16.53
C ILE A 67 24.65 -3.68 15.83
N ALA A 68 24.50 -3.81 14.52
CA ALA A 68 24.93 -5.00 13.78
C ALA A 68 25.72 -4.59 12.52
N PRO A 69 26.90 -5.18 12.26
CA PRO A 69 27.58 -6.23 13.04
C PRO A 69 28.13 -5.73 14.39
N ILE A 70 28.42 -6.66 15.32
CA ILE A 70 28.80 -6.38 16.72
C ILE A 70 30.00 -5.43 16.78
N HIS A 71 29.89 -4.34 17.54
CA HIS A 71 30.91 -3.29 17.71
C HIS A 71 31.26 -2.48 16.46
N HIS A 72 30.35 -2.36 15.50
CA HIS A 72 30.56 -1.42 14.40
C HIS A 72 30.37 0.02 14.90
N GLN A 73 31.38 0.85 14.67
CA GLN A 73 31.24 2.30 14.73
C GLN A 73 31.01 2.78 13.30
N PRO A 74 30.00 3.61 13.02
CA PRO A 74 29.67 3.99 11.64
C PRO A 74 30.77 4.83 10.98
N LEU A 75 31.68 5.40 11.78
CA LEU A 75 32.76 6.26 11.33
C LEU A 75 34.12 5.72 11.79
N ASP A 76 35.10 5.84 10.90
CA ASP A 76 36.51 5.61 11.19
C ASP A 76 37.05 6.62 12.24
N PRO A 77 38.21 6.35 12.87
CA PRO A 77 38.80 7.27 13.86
C PRO A 77 39.08 8.69 13.35
N ASP A 78 39.23 8.86 12.03
CA ASP A 78 39.39 10.16 11.37
C ASP A 78 38.06 10.87 11.06
N GLY A 79 36.92 10.23 11.37
CA GLY A 79 35.57 10.74 11.12
C GLY A 79 35.03 10.46 9.72
N THR A 80 35.76 9.72 8.88
CA THR A 80 35.27 9.30 7.56
C THR A 80 34.33 8.10 7.66
N ILE A 81 33.53 7.85 6.61
CA ILE A 81 32.69 6.66 6.53
C ILE A 81 33.54 5.53 5.91
N PRO A 82 33.78 4.41 6.62
CA PRO A 82 34.50 3.28 6.06
C PRO A 82 33.81 2.78 4.79
N THR A 83 34.57 2.30 3.80
CA THR A 83 34.01 1.80 2.54
C THR A 83 33.03 0.64 2.75
N THR A 84 33.30 -0.22 3.73
CA THR A 84 32.44 -1.34 4.16
C THR A 84 31.14 -0.87 4.81
N HIS A 85 31.02 0.40 5.20
CA HIS A 85 29.83 0.95 5.87
C HIS A 85 29.00 1.86 4.96
N LEU A 86 29.44 2.16 3.73
CA LEU A 86 28.70 3.01 2.80
C LEU A 86 27.28 2.49 2.57
N HIS A 87 27.14 1.18 2.36
CA HIS A 87 25.84 0.56 2.14
C HIS A 87 24.90 0.70 3.34
N ASN A 88 25.41 0.63 4.58
CA ASN A 88 24.64 0.84 5.81
C ASN A 88 24.07 2.26 5.89
N PHE A 89 24.84 3.26 5.48
CA PHE A 89 24.36 4.64 5.40
C PHE A 89 23.29 4.79 4.32
N GLU A 90 23.48 4.21 3.15
CA GLU A 90 22.47 4.21 2.08
C GLU A 90 21.17 3.55 2.56
N HIS A 91 21.24 2.39 3.20
CA HIS A 91 20.08 1.71 3.81
C HIS A 91 19.40 2.58 4.85
N SER A 92 20.18 3.27 5.69
CA SER A 92 19.67 4.21 6.70
C SER A 92 18.98 5.42 6.08
N PHE A 93 19.51 5.98 4.98
CA PHE A 93 18.88 7.09 4.27
C PHE A 93 17.58 6.67 3.57
N MET A 94 17.47 5.43 3.07
CA MET A 94 16.20 4.88 2.59
C MET A 94 15.16 4.87 3.71
N ALA A 95 15.49 4.30 4.88
CA ALA A 95 14.59 4.24 6.02
C ALA A 95 14.25 5.63 6.58
N MET A 96 15.21 6.57 6.57
CA MET A 96 15.00 7.94 7.02
C MET A 96 13.95 8.66 6.17
N ALA A 97 13.87 8.41 4.86
CA ALA A 97 12.84 9.00 4.02
C ALA A 97 11.42 8.53 4.42
N PHE A 98 11.25 7.25 4.72
CA PHE A 98 9.98 6.72 5.26
C PHE A 98 9.66 7.24 6.67
N LEU A 99 10.67 7.44 7.52
CA LEU A 99 10.52 8.06 8.83
C LEU A 99 10.03 9.52 8.71
N VAL A 100 10.63 10.31 7.81
CA VAL A 100 10.22 11.68 7.50
C VAL A 100 8.78 11.71 6.99
N TYR A 101 8.44 10.83 6.05
CA TYR A 101 7.06 10.66 5.60
C TYR A 101 6.08 10.45 6.76
N ALA A 102 6.37 9.49 7.66
CA ALA A 102 5.48 9.15 8.75
C ALA A 102 5.32 10.30 9.77
N ILE A 103 6.41 10.98 10.12
CA ILE A 103 6.38 12.15 11.02
C ILE A 103 5.53 13.28 10.42
N PHE A 104 5.81 13.65 9.17
CA PHE A 104 5.09 14.75 8.53
C PHE A 104 3.63 14.39 8.22
N ALA A 105 3.30 13.13 7.95
CA ALA A 105 1.90 12.70 7.83
C ALA A 105 1.10 12.99 9.13
N ILE A 106 1.70 12.76 10.31
CA ILE A 106 1.09 13.13 11.60
C ILE A 106 0.99 14.66 11.75
N VAL A 107 2.05 15.39 11.41
CA VAL A 107 2.08 16.87 11.54
C VAL A 107 1.02 17.52 10.65
N LEU A 108 0.93 17.11 9.38
CA LEU A 108 -0.04 17.60 8.41
C LEU A 108 -1.48 17.34 8.87
N ASP A 109 -1.74 16.12 9.39
CA ASP A 109 -3.05 15.74 9.93
C ASP A 109 -3.45 16.55 11.18
N ARG A 110 -2.51 16.78 12.10
CA ARG A 110 -2.76 17.58 13.32
C ARG A 110 -2.98 19.06 13.03
N LYS A 111 -2.35 19.59 11.98
CA LYS A 111 -2.48 20.99 11.58
C LYS A 111 -3.67 21.25 10.66
N CYS A 112 -4.40 20.21 10.22
CA CYS A 112 -5.56 20.31 9.33
C CYS A 112 -5.28 21.18 8.09
N ILE A 113 -4.12 21.00 7.47
CA ILE A 113 -3.72 21.79 6.30
C ILE A 113 -4.61 21.43 5.10
N LYS A 114 -5.10 22.42 4.36
CA LYS A 114 -5.95 22.20 3.18
C LYS A 114 -5.35 21.24 2.14
N ALA A 115 -4.02 21.31 1.95
CA ALA A 115 -3.26 20.47 1.02
C ALA A 115 -2.64 19.22 1.69
N GLN A 116 -3.18 18.76 2.82
CA GLN A 116 -2.67 17.61 3.56
C GLN A 116 -2.55 16.36 2.68
N HIS A 117 -3.56 16.09 1.83
CA HIS A 117 -3.59 14.91 0.98
C HIS A 117 -2.44 14.93 -0.03
N GLU A 118 -2.31 16.03 -0.76
CA GLU A 118 -1.30 16.23 -1.80
C GLU A 118 0.11 16.16 -1.21
N LEU A 119 0.35 16.84 -0.09
CA LEU A 119 1.64 16.84 0.58
C LEU A 119 2.00 15.46 1.15
N THR A 120 1.04 14.72 1.70
CA THR A 120 1.28 13.36 2.21
C THR A 120 1.61 12.40 1.06
N ASN A 121 0.90 12.48 -0.08
CA ASN A 121 1.24 11.71 -1.29
C ASN A 121 2.63 12.07 -1.82
N LEU A 122 2.98 13.37 -1.85
CA LEU A 122 4.29 13.82 -2.27
C LEU A 122 5.41 13.23 -1.38
N LEU A 123 5.24 13.28 -0.07
CA LEU A 123 6.20 12.69 0.88
C LEU A 123 6.35 11.17 0.69
N GLY A 124 5.23 10.46 0.49
CA GLY A 124 5.27 9.03 0.18
C GLY A 124 5.97 8.73 -1.15
N ALA A 125 5.73 9.55 -2.18
CA ALA A 125 6.41 9.44 -3.46
C ALA A 125 7.92 9.68 -3.31
N LEU A 126 8.33 10.72 -2.58
CA LEU A 126 9.74 10.98 -2.29
C LEU A 126 10.42 9.84 -1.54
N ALA A 127 9.71 9.17 -0.61
CA ALA A 127 10.23 7.98 0.07
C ALA A 127 10.49 6.82 -0.91
N PHE A 128 9.54 6.53 -1.81
CA PHE A 128 9.75 5.53 -2.88
C PHE A 128 10.82 5.97 -3.89
N THR A 129 10.95 7.26 -4.20
CA THR A 129 12.03 7.78 -5.04
C THR A 129 13.39 7.55 -4.38
N GLN A 130 13.53 7.86 -3.08
CA GLN A 130 14.77 7.62 -2.35
C GLN A 130 15.13 6.13 -2.33
N GLN A 131 14.13 5.27 -2.09
CA GLN A 131 14.31 3.82 -2.14
C GLN A 131 14.78 3.35 -3.53
N PHE A 132 14.15 3.83 -4.60
CA PHE A 132 14.54 3.51 -5.97
C PHE A 132 15.98 3.96 -6.26
N LEU A 133 16.30 5.22 -5.97
CA LEU A 133 17.61 5.80 -6.28
C LEU A 133 18.74 5.07 -5.54
N LEU A 134 18.57 4.78 -4.26
CA LEU A 134 19.62 4.14 -3.47
C LEU A 134 19.78 2.65 -3.77
N ILE A 135 18.74 1.95 -4.26
CA ILE A 135 18.90 0.59 -4.77
C ILE A 135 19.51 0.60 -6.19
N HIS A 136 19.17 1.60 -7.01
CA HIS A 136 19.69 1.70 -8.36
C HIS A 136 21.17 2.11 -8.42
N LEU A 137 21.56 3.03 -7.54
CA LEU A 137 22.91 3.60 -7.45
C LEU A 137 23.68 3.04 -6.24
N HIS A 138 23.27 1.88 -5.72
CA HIS A 138 23.79 1.29 -4.49
C HIS A 138 25.32 1.13 -4.56
N SER A 139 26.04 1.41 -3.46
CA SER A 139 27.49 1.23 -3.41
C SER A 139 27.93 -0.24 -3.54
N ARG A 140 27.01 -1.18 -3.29
CA ARG A 140 27.24 -2.63 -3.42
C ARG A 140 26.99 -3.09 -4.85
N ASP A 141 27.86 -3.96 -5.36
CA ASP A 141 27.69 -4.54 -6.68
C ASP A 141 26.52 -5.53 -6.68
N HIS A 142 25.34 -5.07 -7.09
CA HIS A 142 24.25 -5.97 -7.43
C HIS A 142 24.51 -6.62 -8.80
N MET A 143 25.62 -7.35 -8.93
CA MET A 143 25.95 -8.13 -10.11
C MET A 143 25.53 -9.59 -9.90
N GLY A 144 25.21 -10.27 -10.99
CA GLY A 144 24.76 -11.66 -10.97
C GLY A 144 23.38 -11.86 -10.35
N PRO A 145 23.14 -12.93 -9.56
CA PRO A 145 21.81 -13.27 -9.07
C PRO A 145 21.20 -12.19 -8.18
N GLU A 146 21.97 -11.62 -7.25
CA GLU A 146 21.53 -10.52 -6.38
C GLU A 146 21.09 -9.31 -7.21
N GLY A 147 21.85 -8.96 -8.25
CA GLY A 147 21.48 -8.03 -9.30
C GLY A 147 20.09 -8.20 -9.87
N GLN A 148 19.80 -9.42 -10.30
CA GLN A 148 18.51 -9.73 -10.89
C GLN A 148 17.37 -9.56 -9.88
N TYR A 149 17.58 -9.95 -8.62
CA TYR A 149 16.62 -9.76 -7.54
C TYR A 149 16.31 -8.27 -7.29
N HIS A 150 17.34 -7.43 -7.18
CA HIS A 150 17.17 -5.99 -6.96
C HIS A 150 16.59 -5.27 -8.17
N PHE A 151 16.95 -5.66 -9.39
CA PHE A 151 16.35 -5.12 -10.62
C PHE A 151 14.83 -5.32 -10.63
N LEU A 152 14.37 -6.55 -10.33
CA LEU A 152 12.93 -6.85 -10.27
C LEU A 152 12.22 -6.13 -9.12
N LEU A 153 12.91 -5.92 -7.99
CA LEU A 153 12.40 -5.09 -6.89
C LEU A 153 12.21 -3.64 -7.32
N GLN A 154 13.17 -3.05 -8.06
CA GLN A 154 13.08 -1.69 -8.59
C GLN A 154 11.83 -1.49 -9.46
N LEU A 155 11.44 -2.47 -10.28
CA LEU A 155 10.21 -2.41 -11.06
C LEU A 155 8.96 -2.28 -10.16
N LEU A 156 8.90 -3.02 -9.06
CA LEU A 156 7.81 -2.92 -8.08
C LEU A 156 7.80 -1.56 -7.38
N ILE A 157 8.97 -1.01 -7.07
CA ILE A 157 9.11 0.31 -6.48
C ILE A 157 8.61 1.39 -7.45
N ILE A 158 8.95 1.31 -8.74
CA ILE A 158 8.45 2.24 -9.77
C ILE A 158 6.92 2.21 -9.86
N ILE A 159 6.29 1.03 -9.76
CA ILE A 159 4.83 0.91 -9.76
C ILE A 159 4.23 1.60 -8.52
N SER A 160 4.81 1.38 -7.34
CA SER A 160 4.36 2.04 -6.10
C SER A 160 4.60 3.55 -6.12
N LEU A 161 5.72 4.02 -6.65
CA LEU A 161 6.01 5.43 -6.88
C LEU A 161 4.98 6.07 -7.82
N SER A 162 4.77 5.46 -8.98
CA SER A 162 3.87 5.97 -10.01
C SER A 162 2.43 6.05 -9.49
N THR A 163 1.95 5.00 -8.84
CA THR A 163 0.61 4.99 -8.24
C THR A 163 0.48 5.97 -7.08
N THR A 164 1.54 6.22 -6.31
CA THR A 164 1.55 7.25 -5.26
C THR A 164 1.48 8.66 -5.85
N LEU A 165 2.22 8.95 -6.92
CA LEU A 165 2.13 10.21 -7.65
C LEU A 165 0.75 10.42 -8.29
N MET A 166 0.19 9.37 -8.90
CA MET A 166 -1.18 9.39 -9.43
C MET A 166 -2.22 9.67 -8.34
N GLY A 167 -1.97 9.30 -7.09
CA GLY A 167 -2.83 9.60 -5.94
C GLY A 167 -3.04 11.10 -5.67
N ILE A 168 -2.13 11.96 -6.15
CA ILE A 168 -2.26 13.43 -6.09
C ILE A 168 -3.36 13.90 -7.06
N GLY A 169 -3.30 13.47 -8.32
CA GLY A 169 -4.24 13.91 -9.37
C GLY A 169 -5.56 13.13 -9.40
N PHE A 170 -5.58 11.91 -8.88
CA PHE A 170 -6.73 11.00 -8.92
C PHE A 170 -7.16 10.53 -7.53
N PRO A 171 -7.47 11.43 -6.57
CA PRO A 171 -7.75 11.06 -5.18
C PRO A 171 -8.99 10.18 -5.00
N LYS A 172 -9.89 10.10 -5.99
CA LYS A 172 -11.09 9.26 -5.95
C LYS A 172 -10.94 7.91 -6.68
N SER A 173 -9.75 7.62 -7.23
CA SER A 173 -9.53 6.37 -7.95
C SER A 173 -9.19 5.22 -7.00
N PHE A 174 -10.15 4.31 -6.82
CA PHE A 174 -9.90 3.07 -6.08
C PHE A 174 -8.82 2.21 -6.74
N LEU A 175 -8.80 2.16 -8.08
CA LEU A 175 -7.84 1.35 -8.84
C LEU A 175 -6.39 1.76 -8.57
N VAL A 176 -6.11 3.07 -8.47
CA VAL A 176 -4.77 3.58 -8.14
C VAL A 176 -4.29 3.02 -6.79
N CYS A 177 -5.17 3.04 -5.79
CA CYS A 177 -4.88 2.55 -4.45
C CYS A 177 -4.80 1.03 -4.36
N PHE A 178 -5.63 0.34 -5.13
CA PHE A 178 -5.60 -1.11 -5.29
C PHE A 178 -4.23 -1.55 -5.81
N VAL A 179 -3.80 -1.00 -6.95
CA VAL A 179 -2.50 -1.34 -7.56
C VAL A 179 -1.35 -0.98 -6.64
N ARG A 180 -1.39 0.19 -5.99
CA ARG A 180 -0.40 0.59 -4.98
C ARG A 180 -0.29 -0.44 -3.85
N SER A 181 -1.41 -0.80 -3.23
CA SER A 181 -1.41 -1.71 -2.08
C SER A 181 -0.90 -3.11 -2.46
N VAL A 182 -1.34 -3.64 -3.61
CA VAL A 182 -0.87 -4.94 -4.13
C VAL A 182 0.63 -4.89 -4.46
N SER A 183 1.11 -3.78 -5.03
CA SER A 183 2.52 -3.58 -5.31
C SER A 183 3.37 -3.54 -4.03
N ILE A 184 2.92 -2.85 -2.98
CA ILE A 184 3.59 -2.80 -1.67
C ILE A 184 3.63 -4.19 -1.01
N ILE A 185 2.52 -4.95 -1.06
CA ILE A 185 2.49 -6.35 -0.61
C ILE A 185 3.55 -7.15 -1.36
N PHE A 186 3.62 -7.00 -2.69
CA PHE A 186 4.56 -7.74 -3.51
C PHE A 186 6.01 -7.36 -3.21
N GLN A 187 6.32 -6.08 -2.98
CA GLN A 187 7.65 -5.67 -2.50
C GLN A 187 8.03 -6.40 -1.21
N GLY A 188 7.10 -6.47 -0.24
CA GLY A 188 7.32 -7.18 1.01
C GLY A 188 7.61 -8.67 0.82
N VAL A 189 6.78 -9.35 0.02
CA VAL A 189 6.96 -10.77 -0.31
C VAL A 189 8.29 -11.01 -1.04
N TRP A 190 8.61 -10.16 -2.01
CA TRP A 190 9.82 -10.28 -2.82
C TRP A 190 11.09 -10.08 -1.99
N LEU A 191 11.11 -9.10 -1.09
CA LEU A 191 12.20 -8.88 -0.13
C LEU A 191 12.42 -10.08 0.80
N MET A 192 11.33 -10.65 1.35
CA MET A 192 11.44 -11.85 2.19
C MET A 192 12.02 -13.02 1.39
N VAL A 193 11.49 -13.26 0.19
CA VAL A 193 11.96 -14.31 -0.73
C VAL A 193 13.44 -14.15 -1.08
N MET A 194 13.86 -12.93 -1.44
CA MET A 194 15.24 -12.59 -1.74
C MET A 194 16.15 -12.91 -0.56
N GLY A 195 15.77 -12.47 0.66
CA GLY A 195 16.51 -12.76 1.89
C GLY A 195 16.68 -14.26 2.13
N PHE A 196 15.59 -15.05 2.01
CA PHE A 196 15.66 -16.50 2.19
C PHE A 196 16.52 -17.19 1.13
N LEU A 197 16.33 -16.88 -0.16
CA LEU A 197 16.96 -17.65 -1.23
C LEU A 197 18.44 -17.31 -1.47
N LEU A 198 18.85 -16.07 -1.24
CA LEU A 198 20.25 -15.69 -1.37
C LEU A 198 21.07 -16.10 -0.14
N TRP A 199 20.51 -15.90 1.07
CA TRP A 199 21.29 -15.95 2.31
C TRP A 199 20.99 -17.14 3.23
N THR A 200 20.12 -18.07 2.84
CA THR A 200 19.99 -19.36 3.53
C THR A 200 20.89 -20.40 2.83
N PRO A 201 21.87 -21.02 3.51
CA PRO A 201 22.70 -22.06 2.93
C PRO A 201 21.86 -23.19 2.31
N GLY A 202 22.14 -23.56 1.06
CA GLY A 202 21.47 -24.66 0.36
C GLY A 202 20.28 -24.24 -0.50
N PHE A 203 19.83 -22.98 -0.43
CA PHE A 203 18.77 -22.44 -1.30
C PHE A 203 19.30 -21.74 -2.55
N GLN A 204 20.61 -21.50 -2.64
CA GLN A 204 21.24 -20.92 -3.80
C GLN A 204 21.05 -21.82 -5.04
N ALA A 205 21.00 -21.21 -6.22
CA ALA A 205 20.94 -21.97 -7.46
C ALA A 205 22.18 -22.88 -7.59
N LYS A 206 22.00 -24.14 -8.01
CA LYS A 206 23.10 -25.05 -8.40
C LYS A 206 24.18 -24.31 -9.21
N GLY A 207 25.43 -24.42 -8.75
CA GLY A 207 26.59 -23.73 -9.32
C GLY A 207 26.89 -22.37 -8.67
N CYS A 208 26.01 -21.87 -7.81
CA CYS A 208 26.21 -20.63 -7.06
C CYS A 208 26.41 -20.91 -5.56
N PHE A 209 27.23 -20.10 -4.93
CA PHE A 209 27.65 -20.24 -3.54
C PHE A 209 27.81 -18.87 -2.89
N MET A 210 27.67 -18.84 -1.56
CA MET A 210 28.02 -17.65 -0.79
C MET A 210 29.54 -17.55 -0.68
N HIS A 211 30.09 -16.42 -1.11
CA HIS A 211 31.51 -16.10 -1.06
C HIS A 211 31.69 -14.89 -0.15
N LEU A 212 32.69 -14.94 0.74
CA LEU A 212 33.05 -13.81 1.58
C LEU A 212 34.07 -12.97 0.81
N GLU A 213 33.72 -11.72 0.50
CA GLU A 213 34.63 -10.78 -0.14
C GLU A 213 35.62 -10.14 0.84
N GLU A 214 36.65 -9.49 0.31
CA GLU A 214 37.65 -8.75 1.10
C GLU A 214 37.03 -7.65 1.98
N SER A 215 35.82 -7.20 1.66
CA SER A 215 35.02 -6.28 2.47
C SER A 215 34.36 -6.91 3.70
N ASP A 216 34.64 -8.19 4.01
CA ASP A 216 33.96 -9.00 5.04
C ASP A 216 32.44 -9.15 4.80
N GLU A 217 32.02 -9.05 3.54
CA GLU A 217 30.62 -9.17 3.14
C GLU A 217 30.36 -10.44 2.33
N TYR A 218 29.26 -11.12 2.65
CA TYR A 218 28.83 -12.29 1.89
C TYR A 218 28.09 -11.87 0.61
N VAL A 219 28.60 -12.31 -0.54
CA VAL A 219 27.97 -12.16 -1.87
C VAL A 219 27.62 -13.53 -2.44
N VAL A 220 26.63 -13.60 -3.33
CA VAL A 220 26.38 -14.84 -4.10
C VAL A 220 27.12 -14.78 -5.42
N ARG A 221 28.12 -15.65 -5.59
CA ARG A 221 28.86 -15.82 -6.85
C ARG A 221 28.51 -17.17 -7.48
N CYS A 222 28.65 -17.28 -8.79
CA CYS A 222 28.44 -18.53 -9.54
C CYS A 222 29.76 -18.99 -10.17
N SER A 223 29.96 -20.31 -10.29
CA SER A 223 31.22 -20.92 -10.74
C SER A 223 31.58 -20.65 -12.20
N ASP A 224 30.57 -20.41 -13.03
CA ASP A 224 30.67 -20.32 -14.48
C ASP A 224 29.44 -19.59 -15.06
N ASP A 225 29.54 -19.18 -16.32
CA ASP A 225 28.48 -18.43 -17.02
C ASP A 225 27.18 -19.25 -17.19
N GLU A 226 27.26 -20.58 -17.32
CA GLU A 226 26.08 -21.45 -17.44
C GLU A 226 25.29 -21.46 -16.12
N SER A 227 26.00 -21.62 -15.01
CA SER A 227 25.45 -21.54 -13.65
C SER A 227 24.85 -20.15 -13.36
N LEU A 228 25.52 -19.08 -13.80
CA LEU A 228 25.02 -17.71 -13.70
C LEU A 228 23.73 -17.51 -14.49
N HIS A 229 23.71 -17.89 -15.77
CA HIS A 229 22.54 -17.77 -16.64
C HIS A 229 21.35 -18.58 -16.09
N ARG A 230 21.63 -19.79 -15.58
CA ARG A 230 20.64 -20.62 -14.89
C ARG A 230 20.07 -19.92 -13.66
N ALA A 231 20.92 -19.33 -12.82
CA ALA A 231 20.48 -18.60 -11.63
C ALA A 231 19.56 -17.43 -11.99
N ILE A 232 19.97 -16.58 -12.96
CA ILE A 232 19.16 -15.45 -13.45
C ILE A 232 17.80 -15.93 -13.99
N SER A 233 17.80 -17.02 -14.78
CA SER A 233 16.56 -17.60 -15.33
C SER A 233 15.60 -18.07 -14.22
N LEU A 234 16.12 -18.68 -13.16
CA LEU A 234 15.32 -19.11 -12.01
C LEU A 234 14.71 -17.93 -11.26
N VAL A 235 15.46 -16.84 -11.06
CA VAL A 235 14.93 -15.61 -10.45
C VAL A 235 13.76 -15.06 -11.28
N ASN A 236 13.87 -15.04 -12.61
CA ASN A 236 12.80 -14.59 -13.51
C ASN A 236 11.56 -15.49 -13.45
N ILE A 237 11.75 -16.81 -13.47
CA ILE A 237 10.66 -17.78 -13.34
C ILE A 237 9.94 -17.59 -12.01
N GLN A 238 10.70 -17.41 -10.93
CA GLN A 238 10.14 -17.20 -9.60
C GLN A 238 9.35 -15.90 -9.50
N PHE A 239 9.88 -14.80 -10.01
CA PHE A 239 9.18 -13.52 -10.03
C PHE A 239 7.87 -13.61 -10.83
N SER A 240 7.91 -14.26 -12.00
CA SER A 240 6.73 -14.49 -12.84
C SER A 240 5.68 -15.32 -12.11
N PHE A 241 6.08 -16.40 -11.43
CA PHE A 241 5.18 -17.21 -10.62
C PHE A 241 4.56 -16.40 -9.46
N LEU A 242 5.37 -15.66 -8.70
CA LEU A 242 4.89 -14.83 -7.60
C LEU A 242 3.96 -13.72 -8.08
N LEU A 243 4.21 -13.12 -9.25
CA LEU A 243 3.33 -12.13 -9.85
C LEU A 243 1.93 -12.72 -10.11
N ILE A 244 1.85 -13.95 -10.63
CA ILE A 244 0.57 -14.66 -10.83
C ILE A 244 -0.11 -14.91 -9.48
N VAL A 245 0.63 -15.44 -8.49
CA VAL A 245 0.09 -15.74 -7.16
C VAL A 245 -0.44 -14.48 -6.45
N VAL A 246 0.33 -13.39 -6.46
CA VAL A 246 -0.07 -12.10 -5.86
C VAL A 246 -1.27 -11.50 -6.60
N THR A 247 -1.36 -11.67 -7.92
CA THR A 247 -2.52 -11.22 -8.71
C THR A 247 -3.78 -12.01 -8.33
N ILE A 248 -3.69 -13.34 -8.26
CA ILE A 248 -4.80 -14.19 -7.81
C ILE A 248 -5.21 -13.79 -6.39
N PHE A 249 -4.25 -13.64 -5.47
CA PHE A 249 -4.50 -13.19 -4.11
C PHE A 249 -5.24 -11.84 -4.10
N GLY A 250 -4.76 -10.84 -4.84
CA GLY A 250 -5.38 -9.53 -4.92
C GLY A 250 -6.84 -9.59 -5.38
N MET A 251 -7.10 -10.31 -6.47
CA MET A 251 -8.45 -10.45 -7.04
C MET A 251 -9.37 -11.25 -6.11
N SER A 252 -8.93 -12.38 -5.59
CA SER A 252 -9.71 -13.21 -4.66
C SER A 252 -10.03 -12.47 -3.36
N PHE A 253 -9.04 -11.78 -2.77
CA PHE A 253 -9.22 -11.03 -1.54
C PHE A 253 -10.22 -9.87 -1.73
N TYR A 254 -10.15 -9.17 -2.86
CA TYR A 254 -11.14 -8.16 -3.23
C TYR A 254 -12.56 -8.73 -3.30
N LEU A 255 -12.76 -9.82 -4.05
CA LEU A 255 -14.08 -10.44 -4.19
C LEU A 255 -14.66 -10.89 -2.84
N ILE A 256 -13.83 -11.50 -1.99
CA ILE A 256 -14.24 -11.95 -0.65
C ILE A 256 -14.67 -10.76 0.21
N LEU A 257 -13.89 -9.69 0.24
CA LEU A 257 -14.18 -8.53 1.08
C LEU A 257 -15.36 -7.70 0.56
N VAL A 258 -15.49 -7.52 -0.75
CA VAL A 258 -16.66 -6.84 -1.35
C VAL A 258 -17.93 -7.60 -1.05
N LYS A 259 -17.93 -8.94 -1.16
CA LYS A 259 -19.09 -9.74 -0.75
C LYS A 259 -19.41 -9.55 0.73
N ARG A 260 -18.39 -9.59 1.60
CA ARG A 260 -18.56 -9.50 3.05
C ARG A 260 -19.07 -8.14 3.55
N TYR A 261 -18.66 -7.04 2.90
CA TYR A 261 -18.98 -5.67 3.33
C TYR A 261 -20.05 -4.99 2.48
N GLY A 262 -20.19 -5.35 1.21
CA GLY A 262 -21.14 -4.75 0.27
C GLY A 262 -22.61 -5.14 0.54
N GLU A 263 -22.87 -6.35 1.04
CA GLU A 263 -24.24 -6.81 1.34
C GLU A 263 -24.81 -6.20 2.63
N LYS A 264 -24.01 -5.55 3.48
CA LYS A 264 -24.42 -5.13 4.84
C LYS A 264 -24.99 -3.72 4.95
N VAL A 265 -25.16 -2.98 3.85
CA VAL A 265 -25.63 -1.60 3.88
C VAL A 265 -27.08 -1.51 3.38
N GLU A 266 -27.99 -2.13 4.12
CA GLU A 266 -29.42 -1.80 4.05
C GLU A 266 -29.63 -0.52 4.87
N TYR A 267 -29.84 0.61 4.20
CA TYR A 267 -30.14 1.87 4.87
C TYR A 267 -31.55 1.79 5.47
N VAL A 268 -31.64 1.68 6.80
CA VAL A 268 -32.89 1.97 7.51
C VAL A 268 -33.13 3.46 7.43
N PHE A 269 -34.10 3.89 6.64
CA PHE A 269 -34.60 5.27 6.68
C PHE A 269 -35.21 5.53 8.06
N LEU A 270 -34.66 6.51 8.77
CA LEU A 270 -35.29 7.08 9.97
C LEU A 270 -36.49 7.90 9.53
N THR A 271 -37.65 7.26 9.40
CA THR A 271 -38.95 7.95 9.33
C THR A 271 -39.19 8.60 10.68
N LYS A 272 -39.00 9.92 10.77
CA LYS A 272 -39.34 10.70 11.96
C LYS A 272 -40.86 10.88 11.97
N GLU A 273 -41.57 9.97 12.65
CA GLU A 273 -42.91 10.24 13.16
C GLU A 273 -42.79 11.27 14.29
N GLU A 274 -43.13 12.52 14.01
CA GLU A 274 -43.57 13.45 15.06
C GLU A 274 -45.10 13.40 15.10
N HIS A 275 -45.63 12.52 15.95
CA HIS A 275 -47.05 12.47 16.28
C HIS A 275 -47.21 12.48 17.80
N TYR A 276 -48.03 13.44 18.26
CA TYR A 276 -48.66 13.60 19.58
C TYR A 276 -47.83 14.20 20.73
N GLY A 277 -48.02 15.51 20.92
CA GLY A 277 -48.06 16.18 22.22
C GLY A 277 -49.32 17.03 22.27
N GLU A 278 -50.17 16.74 23.25
CA GLU A 278 -51.47 17.34 23.53
C GLU A 278 -51.40 18.86 23.78
N GLU A 279 -52.45 19.58 23.36
CA GLU A 279 -53.13 20.70 24.07
C GLU A 279 -53.78 21.68 23.07
N ASP A 280 -55.11 21.62 23.04
CA ASP A 280 -56.08 22.71 22.84
C ASP A 280 -55.86 23.81 21.78
N GLY A 281 -56.77 23.85 20.79
CA GLY A 281 -57.31 25.13 20.30
C GLY A 281 -56.91 25.63 18.90
N PHE A 282 -57.69 25.18 17.90
CA PHE A 282 -58.21 25.97 16.76
C PHE A 282 -57.27 26.47 15.61
N VAL A 283 -57.84 26.34 14.39
CA VAL A 283 -57.53 26.96 13.07
C VAL A 283 -56.67 26.18 12.06
N LYS A 284 -57.34 25.63 11.03
CA LYS A 284 -56.75 25.22 9.73
C LYS A 284 -56.97 26.31 8.68
N PRO A 285 -55.99 26.60 7.79
CA PRO A 285 -56.26 27.16 6.48
C PRO A 285 -56.02 26.14 5.35
N LYS A 286 -56.99 26.03 4.44
CA LYS A 286 -56.87 25.42 3.10
C LYS A 286 -56.16 26.40 2.16
N VAL A 287 -55.17 25.96 1.38
CA VAL A 287 -54.81 26.60 0.10
C VAL A 287 -54.46 25.53 -0.94
N THR A 288 -55.15 25.59 -2.07
CA THR A 288 -54.98 24.79 -3.28
C THR A 288 -54.07 25.53 -4.26
N ILE A 289 -53.14 24.87 -4.95
CA ILE A 289 -52.41 25.45 -6.10
C ILE A 289 -52.37 24.45 -7.25
N HIS A 290 -52.91 24.89 -8.40
CA HIS A 290 -52.94 24.24 -9.71
C HIS A 290 -51.55 24.26 -10.38
N LEU A 291 -51.19 23.20 -11.10
CA LEU A 291 -50.17 23.24 -12.15
C LEU A 291 -50.65 22.45 -13.36
N ASP A 292 -50.90 23.21 -14.42
CA ASP A 292 -51.30 22.83 -15.76
C ASP A 292 -50.09 22.32 -16.55
N ASN A 293 -50.26 21.29 -17.39
CA ASN A 293 -49.44 21.04 -18.59
C ASN A 293 -50.02 19.91 -19.46
N ASN A 294 -50.53 20.36 -20.61
CA ASN A 294 -51.00 19.64 -21.78
C ASN A 294 -50.05 18.54 -22.30
N ILE A 295 -50.58 17.35 -22.61
CA ILE A 295 -50.32 16.60 -23.87
C ILE A 295 -51.62 15.85 -24.28
N HIS A 296 -52.18 16.24 -25.43
CA HIS A 296 -53.29 15.62 -26.20
C HIS A 296 -53.03 14.13 -26.49
N VAL A 297 -54.03 13.23 -26.62
CA VAL A 297 -54.94 13.10 -27.78
C VAL A 297 -56.17 12.24 -27.38
N GLU A 298 -57.35 12.76 -27.76
CA GLU A 298 -58.64 12.15 -28.16
C GLU A 298 -58.73 10.61 -28.32
N SER A 299 -59.86 9.92 -28.12
CA SER A 299 -61.27 10.32 -28.03
C SER A 299 -62.15 9.11 -27.60
N GLN A 300 -63.33 9.45 -27.04
CA GLN A 300 -64.60 8.69 -27.01
C GLN A 300 -64.72 7.53 -26.00
N SER A 301 -65.56 7.67 -24.95
CA SER A 301 -67.04 7.58 -24.95
C SER A 301 -67.49 6.12 -25.20
N GLN A 302 -68.28 5.42 -24.40
CA GLN A 302 -69.28 5.75 -23.39
C GLN A 302 -69.51 4.43 -22.61
N GLU A 303 -69.65 4.48 -21.27
CA GLU A 303 -70.93 4.18 -20.59
C GLU A 303 -71.50 2.76 -20.87
N LYS A 304 -71.47 1.84 -19.89
CA LYS A 304 -72.56 1.59 -18.93
C LYS A 304 -72.36 0.32 -18.09
N SER A 305 -72.69 0.46 -16.80
CA SER A 305 -73.29 -0.53 -15.87
C SER A 305 -72.71 -1.96 -15.80
N MET A 306 -72.03 -2.32 -14.71
CA MET A 306 -72.57 -2.73 -13.39
C MET A 306 -72.97 -4.22 -13.33
N ARG A 307 -72.39 -4.91 -12.32
CA ARG A 307 -72.67 -6.27 -11.80
C ARG A 307 -72.20 -7.39 -12.74
N GLU A 308 -71.64 -8.51 -12.28
CA GLU A 308 -71.54 -9.14 -10.96
C GLU A 308 -70.43 -10.22 -11.04
N GLN A 309 -69.76 -10.46 -9.91
CA GLN A 309 -69.20 -11.75 -9.47
C GLN A 309 -68.14 -12.49 -10.30
N ILE A 310 -66.91 -12.45 -9.74
CA ILE A 310 -65.80 -13.43 -9.64
C ILE A 310 -64.47 -12.73 -9.90
#